data_AF-A0A6L8ESW7-F1
#
_entry.id   AF-A0A6L8ESW7-F1
#
_cell.length_a   1.000
_cell.length_b   1.000
_cell.length_c   1.000
_cell.angle_alpha   90.00
_cell.angle_beta   90.00
_cell.angle_gamma   90.00
#
_symmetry.space_group_name_H-M   'P 1'
#
loop_
_entity.id
_entity.type
_entity.pdbx_description
1 polymer ?
#
loop_
_entity_poly.entity_id
_entity_poly.type
_entity_poly.pdbx_seq_one_letter_code
_entity_poly.pdbx_strand_id
1 'polypeptide(L)'
;MNINRDYFWFRLFKTRGIGPKLLVSVAKTLEAENLNPEMLPRSQSDLSAKFPKLAKILNGKIRAEEREKVTTAYEQLKKQGIDIIYPGHPDFPPHLLEIAPILFVKGQPKRLISDSVAIVGARNVSDKGIRIAKKLASDLASEGINVVSGYAKGVDSEAHLGALEAEGTTTLVLPNGINQLRQKNAFKKFNWDRDVLAVSQFDPDTKWIARNAMVRNKLVCALSKAVVVIESGPERDAQGKMSGTFNAAKTALSMGLLLFVLNPDCLDNAPEGNAALIELGGHSLNPADGAKEIVERAFVKTAEPILISNQNSAKQIPLF
;
A
#
# COMPACT_ATOMS: atom_id res chain seq x y z
N MET A 1 -4.15 -21.89 24.37
CA MET A 1 -4.44 -20.95 23.27
C MET A 1 -4.37 -21.72 21.95
N ASN A 2 -5.50 -21.91 21.26
CA ASN A 2 -5.48 -22.38 19.88
C ASN A 2 -4.73 -21.32 19.06
N ILE A 3 -3.79 -21.75 18.22
CA ILE A 3 -3.16 -20.86 17.26
C ILE A 3 -4.24 -20.56 16.22
N ASN A 4 -4.88 -19.41 16.31
CA ASN A 4 -5.59 -18.83 15.18
C ASN A 4 -4.52 -18.42 14.15
N ARG A 5 -4.81 -18.56 12.85
CA ARG A 5 -3.94 -18.17 11.72
C ARG A 5 -3.22 -16.83 11.91
N ASP A 6 -3.88 -15.84 12.50
CA ASP A 6 -3.29 -14.53 12.82
C ASP A 6 -2.01 -14.65 13.65
N TYR A 7 -2.06 -15.44 14.73
CA TYR A 7 -0.92 -15.64 15.63
C TYR A 7 0.21 -16.40 14.94
N PHE A 8 -0.11 -17.37 14.07
CA PHE A 8 0.89 -18.10 13.29
C PHE A 8 1.71 -17.13 12.43
N TRP A 9 1.04 -16.30 11.65
CA TRP A 9 1.70 -15.34 10.77
C TRP A 9 2.47 -14.27 11.53
N PHE A 10 1.91 -13.78 12.64
CA PHE A 10 2.60 -12.84 13.52
C PHE A 10 3.89 -13.44 14.10
N ARG A 11 3.84 -14.70 14.55
CA ARG A 11 5.01 -15.38 15.09
C ARG A 11 6.10 -15.53 14.03
N LEU A 12 5.74 -15.91 12.81
CA LEU A 12 6.70 -15.98 11.70
C LEU A 12 7.32 -14.60 11.44
N PHE A 13 6.50 -13.55 11.37
CA PHE A 13 6.96 -12.18 11.17
C PHE A 13 7.95 -11.72 12.25
N LYS A 14 7.71 -12.08 13.52
CA LYS A 14 8.59 -11.72 14.64
C LYS A 14 9.85 -12.58 14.78
N THR A 15 9.92 -13.70 14.07
CA THR A 15 11.05 -14.64 14.18
C THR A 15 12.29 -14.09 13.47
N ARG A 16 13.40 -13.96 14.19
CA ARG A 16 14.67 -13.50 13.62
C ARG A 16 15.10 -14.39 12.45
N GLY A 17 15.42 -13.76 11.31
CA GLY A 17 15.85 -14.48 10.10
C GLY A 17 14.71 -14.96 9.20
N ILE A 18 13.45 -14.63 9.54
CA ILE A 18 12.29 -14.74 8.64
C ILE A 18 11.97 -13.34 8.13
N GLY A 19 12.45 -13.03 6.92
CA GLY A 19 12.13 -11.78 6.24
C GLY A 19 10.98 -11.92 5.25
N PRO A 20 10.58 -10.83 4.56
CA PRO A 20 9.47 -10.83 3.61
C PRO A 20 9.54 -11.94 2.55
N LYS A 21 10.71 -12.16 1.94
CA LYS A 21 10.91 -13.23 0.95
C LYS A 21 10.55 -14.62 1.50
N LEU A 22 10.88 -14.88 2.76
CA LEU A 22 10.58 -16.17 3.38
C LEU A 22 9.10 -16.30 3.72
N LEU A 23 8.46 -15.22 4.16
CA LEU A 23 7.00 -15.18 4.37
C LEU A 23 6.25 -15.48 3.07
N VAL A 24 6.72 -14.94 1.94
CA VAL A 24 6.19 -15.27 0.62
C VAL A 24 6.38 -16.75 0.28
N SER A 25 7.58 -17.30 0.49
CA SER A 25 7.83 -18.74 0.26
C SER A 25 6.92 -19.61 1.11
N VAL A 26 6.69 -19.23 2.38
CA VAL A 26 5.74 -19.92 3.27
C VAL A 26 4.33 -19.84 2.70
N ALA A 27 3.85 -18.65 2.31
CA ALA A 27 2.51 -18.47 1.75
C ALA A 27 2.27 -19.35 0.53
N LYS A 28 3.20 -19.30 -0.45
CA LYS A 28 3.12 -20.11 -1.67
C LYS A 28 3.15 -21.61 -1.38
N THR A 29 3.90 -22.04 -0.38
CA THR A 29 3.96 -23.46 0.02
C THR A 29 2.66 -23.90 0.67
N LEU A 30 2.09 -23.08 1.57
CA LEU A 30 0.80 -23.36 2.20
C LEU A 30 -0.32 -23.47 1.17
N GLU A 31 -0.36 -22.57 0.20
CA GLU A 31 -1.32 -22.60 -0.90
C GLU A 31 -1.13 -23.84 -1.80
N ALA A 32 0.10 -24.08 -2.28
CA ALA A 32 0.39 -25.20 -3.18
C ALA A 32 0.14 -26.58 -2.55
N GLU A 33 0.28 -26.70 -1.24
CA GLU A 33 0.03 -27.95 -0.50
C GLU A 33 -1.37 -27.97 0.18
N ASN A 34 -2.20 -26.96 -0.05
CA ASN A 34 -3.53 -26.79 0.56
C ASN A 34 -3.53 -26.97 2.09
N LEU A 35 -2.53 -26.38 2.75
CA LEU A 35 -2.28 -26.53 4.18
C LEU A 35 -2.97 -25.43 4.97
N ASN A 36 -3.73 -25.83 6.01
CA ASN A 36 -4.21 -24.89 7.01
C ASN A 36 -3.10 -24.65 8.06
N PRO A 37 -2.62 -23.40 8.26
CA PRO A 37 -1.60 -23.08 9.26
C PRO A 37 -1.96 -23.52 10.70
N GLU A 38 -3.25 -23.61 11.02
CA GLU A 38 -3.72 -24.03 12.36
C GLU A 38 -3.44 -25.51 12.64
N MET A 39 -3.27 -26.33 11.60
CA MET A 39 -2.95 -27.74 11.71
C MET A 39 -1.43 -27.99 11.80
N LEU A 40 -0.60 -26.94 11.68
CA LEU A 40 0.84 -27.10 11.70
C LEU A 40 1.33 -27.46 13.11
N PRO A 41 2.17 -28.50 13.24
CA PRO A 41 2.66 -28.94 14.53
C PRO A 41 3.59 -27.90 15.14
N ARG A 42 3.61 -27.90 16.48
CA ARG A 42 4.32 -26.88 17.26
C ARG A 42 5.81 -27.17 17.42
N SER A 43 6.21 -28.45 17.29
CA SER A 43 7.60 -28.88 17.39
C SER A 43 8.27 -28.87 16.01
N GLN A 44 9.54 -28.51 15.96
CA GLN A 44 10.32 -28.56 14.72
C GLN A 44 10.43 -29.99 14.17
N SER A 45 10.51 -31.00 15.06
CA SER A 45 10.60 -32.42 14.67
C SER A 45 9.33 -32.87 13.95
N ASP A 46 8.15 -32.56 14.49
CA ASP A 46 6.89 -32.92 13.87
C ASP A 46 6.63 -32.12 12.59
N LEU A 47 7.08 -30.86 12.55
CA LEU A 47 7.00 -30.03 11.34
C LEU A 47 7.85 -30.62 10.23
N SER A 48 9.08 -31.06 10.53
CA SER A 48 9.96 -31.75 9.58
C SER A 48 9.38 -33.07 9.10
N ALA A 49 8.72 -33.82 9.99
CA ALA A 49 8.11 -35.12 9.65
C ALA A 49 6.85 -34.97 8.79
N LYS A 50 5.95 -34.03 9.14
CA LYS A 50 4.63 -33.89 8.49
C LYS A 50 4.62 -32.89 7.33
N PHE A 51 5.51 -31.89 7.36
CA PHE A 51 5.56 -30.78 6.40
C PHE A 51 7.01 -30.48 5.97
N PRO A 52 7.71 -31.43 5.33
CA PRO A 52 9.15 -31.35 5.10
C PRO A 52 9.57 -30.12 4.27
N LYS A 53 8.77 -29.68 3.29
CA LYS A 53 9.06 -28.47 2.51
C LYS A 53 8.99 -27.22 3.38
N LEU A 54 7.94 -27.08 4.18
CA LEU A 54 7.77 -25.94 5.08
C LEU A 54 8.84 -25.92 6.17
N ALA A 55 9.17 -27.09 6.73
CA ALA A 55 10.25 -27.22 7.71
C ALA A 55 11.62 -26.83 7.13
N LYS A 56 11.91 -27.21 5.88
CA LYS A 56 13.13 -26.82 5.16
C LYS A 56 13.20 -25.30 4.94
N ILE A 57 12.09 -24.67 4.58
CA ILE A 57 12.00 -23.21 4.41
C ILE A 57 12.27 -22.49 5.75
N LEU A 58 11.65 -22.97 6.83
CA LEU A 58 11.77 -22.36 8.15
C LEU A 58 13.11 -22.68 8.84
N ASN A 59 13.76 -23.78 8.46
CA ASN A 59 15.11 -24.18 8.87
C ASN A 59 15.37 -24.06 10.40
N GLY A 60 14.44 -24.53 11.23
CA GLY A 60 14.59 -24.48 12.70
C GLY A 60 14.61 -23.07 13.32
N LYS A 61 14.26 -22.03 12.55
CA LYS A 61 14.28 -20.63 13.04
C LYS A 61 13.22 -20.36 14.10
N ILE A 62 12.15 -21.15 14.12
CA ILE A 62 11.06 -21.01 15.08
C ILE A 62 11.50 -21.62 16.42
N ARG A 63 12.04 -20.81 17.33
CA ARG A 63 12.49 -21.25 18.66
C ARG A 63 11.37 -21.17 19.70
N ALA A 64 11.48 -21.97 20.76
CA ALA A 64 10.54 -21.97 21.87
C ALA A 64 10.71 -20.75 22.80
N GLU A 65 11.95 -20.28 22.96
CA GLU A 65 12.35 -19.22 23.91
C GLU A 65 11.75 -17.84 23.61
N GLU A 66 11.36 -17.57 22.36
CA GLU A 66 10.74 -16.30 21.96
C GLU A 66 9.21 -16.30 22.10
N ARG A 67 8.62 -17.44 22.47
CA ARG A 67 7.17 -17.66 22.39
C ARG A 67 6.37 -16.78 23.33
N GLU A 68 6.79 -16.63 24.58
CA GLU A 68 6.04 -15.86 25.57
C GLU A 68 5.99 -14.38 25.20
N LYS A 69 7.14 -13.78 24.88
CA LYS A 69 7.24 -12.38 24.44
C LYS A 69 6.39 -12.10 23.19
N VAL A 70 6.42 -12.99 22.20
CA VAL A 70 5.61 -12.86 20.98
C VAL A 70 4.11 -13.01 21.28
N THR A 71 3.74 -13.89 22.21
CA THR A 71 2.34 -14.05 22.64
C THR A 71 1.83 -12.80 23.32
N THR A 72 2.59 -12.25 24.27
CA THR A 72 2.23 -10.98 24.93
C THR A 72 2.09 -9.84 23.93
N ALA A 73 3.02 -9.71 22.97
CA ALA A 73 2.95 -8.67 21.94
C ALA A 73 1.71 -8.84 21.03
N TYR A 74 1.39 -10.08 20.63
CA TYR A 74 0.19 -10.37 19.85
C TYR A 74 -1.10 -9.99 20.58
N GLU A 75 -1.22 -10.37 21.85
CA GLU A 75 -2.40 -10.04 22.66
C GLU A 75 -2.55 -8.53 22.85
N GLN A 76 -1.44 -7.80 22.99
CA GLN A 76 -1.47 -6.34 23.05
C GLN A 76 -2.00 -5.70 21.76
N LEU A 77 -1.61 -6.22 20.58
CA LEU A 77 -2.16 -5.73 19.30
C LEU A 77 -3.68 -5.92 19.24
N LYS A 78 -4.17 -7.13 19.59
CA LYS A 78 -5.62 -7.40 19.59
C LYS A 78 -6.37 -6.50 20.57
N LYS A 79 -5.82 -6.27 21.79
CA LYS A 79 -6.40 -5.33 22.77
C LYS A 79 -6.45 -3.89 22.27
N GLN A 80 -5.55 -3.50 21.37
CA GLN A 80 -5.52 -2.16 20.77
C GLN A 80 -6.42 -2.01 19.54
N GLY A 81 -7.15 -3.07 19.16
CA GLY A 81 -7.97 -3.11 17.95
C GLY A 81 -7.13 -3.14 16.68
N ILE A 82 -5.93 -3.76 16.74
CA ILE A 82 -5.06 -3.94 15.58
C ILE A 82 -5.24 -5.37 15.06
N ASP A 83 -5.61 -5.47 13.79
CA ASP A 83 -5.71 -6.73 13.08
C ASP A 83 -4.46 -7.00 12.24
N ILE A 84 -4.22 -8.28 11.96
CA ILE A 84 -3.07 -8.77 11.20
C ILE A 84 -3.63 -9.40 9.93
N ILE A 85 -3.33 -8.79 8.80
CA ILE A 85 -3.78 -9.23 7.48
C ILE A 85 -2.62 -9.91 6.78
N TYR A 86 -2.87 -11.10 6.25
CA TYR A 86 -1.87 -12.03 5.74
C TYR A 86 -2.42 -12.83 4.54
N PRO A 87 -1.57 -13.52 3.76
CA PRO A 87 -2.01 -14.35 2.66
C PRO A 87 -3.02 -15.43 3.09
N GLY A 88 -4.19 -15.42 2.46
CA GLY A 88 -5.32 -16.27 2.83
C GLY A 88 -6.31 -15.65 3.83
N HIS A 89 -6.05 -14.44 4.33
CA HIS A 89 -7.06 -13.63 5.01
C HIS A 89 -8.06 -13.07 3.96
N PRO A 90 -9.39 -13.03 4.23
CA PRO A 90 -10.39 -12.57 3.26
C PRO A 90 -10.15 -11.16 2.70
N ASP A 91 -9.64 -10.27 3.54
CA ASP A 91 -9.32 -8.88 3.16
C ASP A 91 -7.88 -8.67 2.67
N PHE A 92 -7.08 -9.73 2.48
CA PHE A 92 -5.70 -9.59 1.96
C PHE A 92 -5.73 -9.47 0.42
N PRO A 93 -5.25 -8.37 -0.18
CA PRO A 93 -5.16 -8.25 -1.62
C PRO A 93 -4.03 -9.13 -2.17
N PRO A 94 -4.30 -10.13 -3.04
CA PRO A 94 -3.29 -11.11 -3.45
C PRO A 94 -2.03 -10.49 -4.09
N HIS A 95 -2.18 -9.40 -4.83
CA HIS A 95 -1.06 -8.70 -5.49
C HIS A 95 -0.08 -8.05 -4.50
N LEU A 96 -0.45 -7.90 -3.23
CA LEU A 96 0.45 -7.38 -2.19
C LEU A 96 1.41 -8.42 -1.64
N LEU A 97 1.27 -9.71 -1.98
CA LEU A 97 2.12 -10.78 -1.44
C LEU A 97 3.62 -10.46 -1.58
N GLU A 98 4.05 -10.01 -2.75
CA GLU A 98 5.46 -9.67 -3.04
C GLU A 98 5.89 -8.27 -2.54
N ILE A 99 4.96 -7.49 -1.98
CA ILE A 99 5.17 -6.11 -1.55
C ILE A 99 5.21 -6.03 -0.03
N ALA A 100 4.16 -6.55 0.61
CA ALA A 100 3.95 -6.54 2.05
C ALA A 100 3.14 -7.80 2.44
N PRO A 101 3.81 -8.94 2.65
CA PRO A 101 3.14 -10.21 2.96
C PRO A 101 2.48 -10.21 4.34
N ILE A 102 2.69 -9.19 5.17
CA ILE A 102 2.00 -8.99 6.44
C ILE A 102 1.66 -7.51 6.54
N LEU A 103 0.42 -7.22 6.90
CA LEU A 103 -0.09 -5.88 7.16
C LEU A 103 -0.69 -5.82 8.55
N PHE A 104 -0.33 -4.80 9.31
CA PHE A 104 -0.97 -4.45 10.55
C PHE A 104 -1.96 -3.32 10.28
N VAL A 105 -3.21 -3.53 10.64
CA VAL A 105 -4.30 -2.60 10.32
C VAL A 105 -5.10 -2.19 11.54
N LYS A 106 -5.63 -0.97 11.52
CA LYS A 106 -6.59 -0.47 12.51
C LYS A 106 -7.68 0.32 11.80
N GLY A 107 -8.95 -0.02 12.06
CA GLY A 107 -10.11 0.47 11.31
C GLY A 107 -10.78 -0.65 10.52
N GLN A 108 -11.24 -0.39 9.29
CA GLN A 108 -11.96 -1.36 8.46
C GLN A 108 -11.04 -2.09 7.45
N PRO A 109 -10.65 -3.37 7.66
CA PRO A 109 -9.71 -4.07 6.78
C PRO A 109 -10.19 -4.25 5.34
N LYS A 110 -11.51 -4.30 5.12
CA LYS A 110 -12.14 -4.36 3.79
C LYS A 110 -11.70 -3.23 2.85
N ARG A 111 -11.18 -2.11 3.36
CA ARG A 111 -10.64 -1.01 2.55
C ARG A 111 -9.32 -1.37 1.84
N LEU A 112 -8.65 -2.45 2.24
CA LEU A 112 -7.48 -2.97 1.51
C LEU A 112 -7.83 -3.45 0.09
N ILE A 113 -9.07 -3.88 -0.13
CA ILE A 113 -9.56 -4.41 -1.42
C ILE A 113 -10.58 -3.47 -2.09
N SER A 114 -10.78 -2.26 -1.56
CA SER A 114 -11.69 -1.29 -2.18
C SER A 114 -11.05 -0.60 -3.38
N ASP A 115 -11.91 -0.20 -4.31
CA ASP A 115 -11.56 0.71 -5.40
C ASP A 115 -11.01 2.02 -4.84
N SER A 116 -9.76 2.32 -5.21
CA SER A 116 -8.96 3.34 -4.51
C SER A 116 -8.07 4.14 -5.46
N VAL A 117 -7.85 5.42 -5.11
CA VAL A 117 -6.90 6.32 -5.78
C VAL A 117 -5.94 6.88 -4.75
N ALA A 118 -4.65 6.88 -5.07
CA ALA A 118 -3.66 7.55 -4.23
C ALA A 118 -3.60 9.03 -4.58
N ILE A 119 -3.58 9.90 -3.57
CA ILE A 119 -3.27 11.32 -3.74
C ILE A 119 -2.03 11.63 -2.91
N VAL A 120 -0.96 12.06 -3.56
CA VAL A 120 0.34 12.32 -2.95
C VAL A 120 0.86 13.70 -3.34
N GLY A 121 1.71 14.28 -2.50
CA GLY A 121 2.28 15.58 -2.82
C GLY A 121 3.21 16.15 -1.76
N ALA A 122 3.67 17.37 -2.00
CA ALA A 122 4.59 18.07 -1.16
C ALA A 122 4.06 18.27 0.27
N ARG A 123 4.98 18.24 1.24
CA ARG A 123 4.68 18.55 2.64
C ARG A 123 4.47 20.04 2.86
N ASN A 124 5.20 20.86 2.10
CA ASN A 124 5.02 22.29 2.00
C ASN A 124 4.35 22.54 0.64
N VAL A 125 3.03 22.61 0.65
CA VAL A 125 2.18 22.72 -0.53
C VAL A 125 1.57 24.12 -0.55
N SER A 126 1.35 24.68 -1.75
CA SER A 126 0.69 25.98 -1.87
C SER A 126 -0.76 25.95 -1.38
N ASP A 127 -1.32 27.11 -1.01
CA ASP A 127 -2.74 27.20 -0.62
C ASP A 127 -3.68 26.72 -1.73
N LYS A 128 -3.28 26.94 -3.00
CA LYS A 128 -4.01 26.45 -4.16
C LYS A 128 -3.94 24.93 -4.26
N GLY A 129 -2.75 24.35 -4.06
CA GLY A 129 -2.55 22.90 -3.99
C GLY A 129 -3.31 22.24 -2.84
N ILE A 130 -3.41 22.88 -1.67
CA ILE A 130 -4.25 22.45 -0.54
C ILE A 130 -5.71 22.35 -0.98
N ARG A 131 -6.26 23.43 -1.56
CA ARG A 131 -7.66 23.46 -2.02
C ARG A 131 -7.93 22.40 -3.09
N ILE A 132 -7.02 22.24 -4.06
CA ILE A 132 -7.15 21.26 -5.14
C ILE A 132 -7.10 19.83 -4.58
N ALA A 133 -6.11 19.50 -3.75
CA ALA A 133 -5.96 18.17 -3.15
C ALA A 133 -7.23 17.78 -2.37
N LYS A 134 -7.74 18.71 -1.57
CA LYS A 134 -8.93 18.51 -0.75
C LYS A 134 -10.20 18.33 -1.60
N LYS A 135 -10.41 19.20 -2.59
CA LYS A 135 -11.57 19.11 -3.50
C LYS A 135 -11.55 17.83 -4.31
N LEU A 136 -10.41 17.49 -4.92
CA LEU A 136 -10.27 16.27 -5.70
C LEU A 136 -10.55 15.00 -4.88
N ALA A 137 -10.05 14.96 -3.64
CA ALA A 137 -10.32 13.85 -2.74
C ALA A 137 -11.81 13.75 -2.34
N SER A 138 -12.46 14.91 -2.11
CA SER A 138 -13.89 14.98 -1.84
C SER A 138 -14.72 14.49 -3.02
N ASP A 139 -14.33 14.83 -4.25
CA ASP A 139 -15.04 14.41 -5.46
C ASP A 139 -14.90 12.90 -5.68
N LEU A 140 -13.68 12.35 -5.58
CA LEU A 140 -13.44 10.91 -5.67
C LEU A 140 -14.21 10.13 -4.59
N ALA A 141 -14.21 10.65 -3.36
CA ALA A 141 -14.96 10.04 -2.26
C ALA A 141 -16.48 10.04 -2.50
N SER A 142 -17.01 11.09 -3.13
CA SER A 142 -18.43 11.18 -3.50
C SER A 142 -18.83 10.14 -4.55
N GLU A 143 -17.87 9.71 -5.39
CA GLU A 143 -18.00 8.59 -6.33
C GLU A 143 -17.78 7.21 -5.66
N GLY A 144 -17.66 7.17 -4.33
CA GLY A 144 -17.44 5.93 -3.57
C GLY A 144 -16.01 5.39 -3.63
N ILE A 145 -15.05 6.16 -4.16
CA ILE A 145 -13.65 5.76 -4.29
C ILE A 145 -12.90 6.08 -2.99
N ASN A 146 -12.19 5.08 -2.46
CA ASN A 146 -11.37 5.25 -1.27
C ASN A 146 -10.09 6.05 -1.60
N VAL A 147 -9.78 7.07 -0.81
CA VAL A 147 -8.56 7.87 -0.99
C VAL A 147 -7.43 7.26 -0.18
N VAL A 148 -6.32 6.91 -0.84
CA VAL A 148 -5.11 6.36 -0.20
C VAL A 148 -4.05 7.45 -0.12
N SER A 149 -3.42 7.61 1.04
CA SER A 149 -2.27 8.52 1.15
C SER A 149 -1.39 8.17 2.36
N GLY A 150 -0.34 8.95 2.58
CA GLY A 150 0.70 8.65 3.56
C GLY A 150 0.57 9.26 4.92
N TYR A 151 -0.53 9.95 5.19
CA TYR A 151 -0.75 10.66 6.44
C TYR A 151 0.39 11.63 6.81
N ALA A 152 1.17 12.11 5.84
CA ALA A 152 2.13 13.19 6.03
C ALA A 152 1.41 14.55 6.20
N LYS A 153 2.15 15.61 6.55
CA LYS A 153 1.64 16.99 6.46
C LYS A 153 1.50 17.40 4.99
N GLY A 154 0.73 18.45 4.71
CA GLY A 154 0.49 18.94 3.35
C GLY A 154 -0.52 18.08 2.62
N VAL A 155 -0.27 17.80 1.34
CA VAL A 155 -1.21 17.14 0.42
C VAL A 155 -1.83 15.87 1.01
N ASP A 156 -1.04 14.99 1.62
CA ASP A 156 -1.56 13.75 2.22
C ASP A 156 -2.65 14.02 3.26
N SER A 157 -2.47 15.01 4.15
CA SER A 157 -3.48 15.31 5.18
C SER A 157 -4.75 15.90 4.56
N GLU A 158 -4.60 16.78 3.59
CA GLU A 158 -5.74 17.45 2.94
C GLU A 158 -6.54 16.48 2.06
N ALA A 159 -5.88 15.53 1.42
CA ALA A 159 -6.55 14.45 0.69
C ALA A 159 -7.40 13.58 1.63
N HIS A 160 -6.83 13.15 2.77
CA HIS A 160 -7.61 12.38 3.75
C HIS A 160 -8.78 13.18 4.32
N LEU A 161 -8.58 14.46 4.63
CA LEU A 161 -9.64 15.34 5.14
C LEU A 161 -10.74 15.57 4.11
N GLY A 162 -10.38 15.82 2.85
CA GLY A 162 -11.35 15.99 1.76
C GLY A 162 -12.24 14.76 1.58
N ALA A 163 -11.66 13.56 1.61
CA ALA A 163 -12.41 12.32 1.52
C ALA A 163 -13.41 12.13 2.68
N LEU A 164 -12.98 12.43 3.91
CA LEU A 164 -13.82 12.29 5.11
C LEU A 164 -14.90 13.37 5.21
N GLU A 165 -14.64 14.59 4.73
CA GLU A 165 -15.64 15.66 4.68
C GLU A 165 -16.75 15.39 3.67
N ALA A 166 -16.49 14.57 2.65
CA ALA A 166 -17.49 14.05 1.72
C ALA A 166 -18.21 12.80 2.24
N GLU A 167 -18.06 12.46 3.52
CA GLU A 167 -18.61 11.24 4.13
C GLU A 167 -18.11 9.93 3.47
N GLY A 168 -17.01 9.99 2.72
CA GLY A 168 -16.37 8.83 2.13
C GLY A 168 -15.33 8.20 3.06
N THR A 169 -14.47 7.35 2.49
CA THR A 169 -13.47 6.60 3.26
C THR A 169 -12.04 6.86 2.81
N THR A 170 -11.10 6.62 3.72
CA THR A 170 -9.69 6.84 3.44
C THR A 170 -8.75 5.83 4.09
N THR A 171 -7.65 5.52 3.40
CA THR A 171 -6.61 4.60 3.86
C THR A 171 -5.26 5.29 4.05
N LEU A 172 -4.75 5.26 5.29
CA LEU A 172 -3.50 5.86 5.73
C LEU A 172 -2.41 4.79 5.70
N VAL A 173 -1.43 4.97 4.81
CA VAL A 173 -0.30 4.03 4.71
C VAL A 173 0.89 4.59 5.50
N LEU A 174 1.20 3.96 6.63
CA LEU A 174 2.13 4.50 7.62
C LEU A 174 3.60 4.16 7.32
N PRO A 175 4.54 5.12 7.45
CA PRO A 175 5.96 4.90 7.25
C PRO A 175 6.67 4.24 8.46
N ASN A 176 5.93 3.80 9.46
CA ASN A 176 6.41 3.31 10.75
C ASN A 176 5.44 2.27 11.32
N GLY A 177 5.79 1.67 12.45
CA GLY A 177 4.95 0.68 13.11
C GLY A 177 3.59 1.25 13.53
N ILE A 178 2.54 0.42 13.42
CA ILE A 178 1.16 0.83 13.69
C ILE A 178 0.95 1.37 15.13
N ASN A 179 1.76 0.93 16.11
CA ASN A 179 1.68 1.44 17.50
C ASN A 179 2.15 2.90 17.63
N GLN A 180 2.82 3.44 16.60
CA GLN A 180 3.20 4.84 16.53
C GLN A 180 2.08 5.73 15.99
N LEU A 181 0.96 5.16 15.51
CA LEU A 181 -0.18 5.92 15.01
C LEU A 181 -0.72 6.85 16.10
N ARG A 182 -0.86 8.13 15.76
CA ARG A 182 -1.55 9.13 16.58
C ARG A 182 -2.55 9.85 15.70
N GLN A 183 -3.80 9.91 16.15
CA GLN A 183 -4.84 10.67 15.47
C GLN A 183 -4.53 12.17 15.62
N LYS A 184 -4.36 12.87 14.50
CA LYS A 184 -4.15 14.32 14.47
C LYS A 184 -5.46 15.02 14.82
N ASN A 185 -5.37 16.19 15.45
CA ASN A 185 -6.55 16.94 15.93
C ASN A 185 -7.60 17.18 14.83
N ALA A 186 -7.19 17.50 13.61
CA ALA A 186 -8.09 17.74 12.48
C ALA A 186 -9.01 16.55 12.16
N PHE A 187 -8.61 15.33 12.56
CA PHE A 187 -9.34 14.10 12.28
C PHE A 187 -10.27 13.67 13.41
N LYS A 188 -10.23 14.34 14.58
CA LYS A 188 -10.99 13.94 15.78
C LYS A 188 -12.51 14.08 15.61
N LYS A 189 -12.96 14.89 14.66
CA LYS A 189 -14.39 15.12 14.38
C LYS A 189 -15.03 14.01 13.53
N PHE A 190 -14.25 13.10 12.96
CA PHE A 190 -14.76 12.04 12.07
C PHE A 190 -14.82 10.68 12.78
N ASN A 191 -15.65 9.78 12.24
CA ASN A 191 -15.76 8.42 12.75
C ASN A 191 -14.58 7.56 12.26
N TRP A 192 -13.49 7.59 13.01
CA TRP A 192 -12.24 6.90 12.65
C TRP A 192 -12.43 5.39 12.44
N ASP A 193 -13.17 4.71 13.31
CA ASP A 193 -13.32 3.25 13.26
C ASP A 193 -14.18 2.77 12.09
N ARG A 194 -15.02 3.64 11.52
CA ARG A 194 -15.87 3.37 10.35
C ARG A 194 -15.22 3.80 9.04
N ASP A 195 -14.67 5.01 9.01
CA ASP A 195 -14.34 5.70 7.75
C ASP A 195 -12.84 5.66 7.42
N VAL A 196 -12.01 5.27 8.39
CA VAL A 196 -10.55 5.29 8.27
C VAL A 196 -9.98 3.87 8.38
N LEU A 197 -9.06 3.54 7.47
CA LEU A 197 -8.16 2.40 7.62
C LEU A 197 -6.72 2.91 7.79
N ALA A 198 -6.07 2.64 8.91
CA ALA A 198 -4.62 2.80 9.03
C ALA A 198 -3.94 1.46 8.77
N VAL A 199 -2.91 1.46 7.93
CA VAL A 199 -2.15 0.25 7.54
C VAL A 199 -0.65 0.48 7.64
N SER A 200 0.07 -0.51 8.17
CA SER A 200 1.54 -0.55 8.20
C SER A 200 2.07 -1.92 7.84
N GLN A 201 3.13 -1.97 7.05
CA GLN A 201 3.89 -3.19 6.73
C GLN A 201 5.10 -3.41 7.65
N PHE A 202 5.34 -2.50 8.59
CA PHE A 202 6.51 -2.52 9.45
C PHE A 202 6.19 -3.20 10.77
N ASP A 203 7.23 -3.63 11.49
CA ASP A 203 7.05 -4.15 12.84
C ASP A 203 6.28 -3.13 13.69
N PRO A 204 5.27 -3.54 14.49
CA PRO A 204 4.34 -2.63 15.15
C PRO A 204 4.99 -1.52 15.98
N ASP A 205 6.18 -1.77 16.53
CA ASP A 205 6.90 -0.82 17.38
C ASP A 205 7.98 0.00 16.63
N THR A 206 8.15 -0.24 15.33
CA THR A 206 9.13 0.46 14.48
C THR A 206 8.95 1.97 14.57
N LYS A 207 10.01 2.68 14.97
CA LYS A 207 10.04 4.15 14.99
C LYS A 207 10.15 4.74 13.60
N TRP A 208 9.79 6.02 13.48
CA TRP A 208 9.87 6.74 12.21
C TRP A 208 11.33 6.87 11.75
N ILE A 209 11.58 6.49 10.49
CA ILE A 209 12.84 6.76 9.79
C ILE A 209 12.55 7.13 8.33
N ALA A 210 13.37 8.02 7.75
CA ALA A 210 13.14 8.54 6.40
C ALA A 210 13.11 7.44 5.32
N ARG A 211 13.96 6.41 5.44
CA ARG A 211 13.99 5.28 4.49
C ARG A 211 12.65 4.56 4.41
N ASN A 212 11.98 4.34 5.55
CA ASN A 212 10.71 3.64 5.57
C ASN A 212 9.58 4.44 4.90
N ALA A 213 9.66 5.78 4.96
CA ALA A 213 8.73 6.62 4.20
C ALA A 213 8.83 6.38 2.69
N MET A 214 10.05 6.16 2.17
CA MET A 214 10.26 5.81 0.76
C MET A 214 9.79 4.39 0.44
N VAL A 215 10.16 3.41 1.27
CA VAL A 215 9.77 2.00 1.08
C VAL A 215 8.24 1.85 1.02
N ARG A 216 7.54 2.55 1.90
CA ARG A 216 6.08 2.50 2.03
C ARG A 216 5.36 3.01 0.78
N ASN A 217 5.94 3.90 -0.02
CA ASN A 217 5.29 4.43 -1.23
C ASN A 217 4.86 3.32 -2.20
N LYS A 218 5.60 2.19 -2.21
CA LYS A 218 5.20 1.02 -2.99
C LYS A 218 3.83 0.47 -2.55
N LEU A 219 3.55 0.44 -1.25
CA LEU A 219 2.25 0.01 -0.72
C LEU A 219 1.13 1.03 -1.01
N VAL A 220 1.42 2.34 -1.02
CA VAL A 220 0.45 3.37 -1.46
C VAL A 220 0.02 3.13 -2.89
N CYS A 221 0.99 2.95 -3.78
CA CYS A 221 0.74 2.69 -5.20
C CYS A 221 -0.02 1.37 -5.37
N ALA A 222 0.45 0.32 -4.70
CA ALA A 222 -0.15 -1.02 -4.82
C ALA A 222 -1.59 -1.11 -4.31
N LEU A 223 -2.00 -0.26 -3.38
CA LEU A 223 -3.38 -0.18 -2.89
C LEU A 223 -4.29 0.66 -3.80
N SER A 224 -3.79 1.20 -4.91
CA SER A 224 -4.52 2.17 -5.73
C SER A 224 -4.55 1.75 -7.20
N LYS A 225 -5.65 2.07 -7.90
CA LYS A 225 -5.74 1.88 -9.37
C LYS A 225 -5.04 3.00 -10.15
N ALA A 226 -4.95 4.17 -9.55
CA ALA A 226 -4.24 5.32 -10.09
C ALA A 226 -3.57 6.12 -8.96
N VAL A 227 -2.56 6.91 -9.33
CA VAL A 227 -1.84 7.82 -8.43
C VAL A 227 -1.93 9.24 -8.96
N VAL A 228 -2.28 10.18 -8.10
CA VAL A 228 -2.35 11.62 -8.42
C VAL A 228 -1.27 12.35 -7.64
N VAL A 229 -0.45 13.10 -8.36
CA VAL A 229 0.54 14.03 -7.80
C VAL A 229 0.00 15.44 -7.87
N ILE A 230 -0.15 16.10 -6.72
CA ILE A 230 -0.61 17.50 -6.66
C ILE A 230 0.57 18.46 -6.87
N GLU A 231 1.58 18.39 -6.00
CA GLU A 231 2.79 19.19 -6.11
C GLU A 231 3.99 18.32 -5.77
N SER A 232 5.02 18.35 -6.62
CA SER A 232 6.28 17.65 -6.37
C SER A 232 7.46 18.56 -6.70
N GLY A 233 8.37 18.72 -5.75
CA GLY A 233 9.72 19.21 -6.07
C GLY A 233 10.46 18.26 -7.03
N PRO A 234 11.70 18.62 -7.42
CA PRO A 234 12.52 17.81 -8.32
C PRO A 234 12.74 16.39 -7.80
N GLU A 235 13.21 15.49 -8.67
CA GLU A 235 13.55 14.11 -8.28
C GLU A 235 14.52 14.09 -7.10
N ARG A 236 15.49 15.00 -7.09
CA ARG A 236 16.43 15.20 -5.99
C ARG A 236 16.49 16.67 -5.62
N ASP A 237 16.54 16.95 -4.32
CA ASP A 237 16.79 18.31 -3.84
C ASP A 237 18.26 18.74 -4.06
N ALA A 238 18.58 19.98 -3.71
CA ALA A 238 19.92 20.55 -3.84
C ALA A 238 21.00 19.78 -3.04
N GLN A 239 20.60 18.96 -2.06
CA GLN A 239 21.50 18.10 -1.28
C GLN A 239 21.54 16.66 -1.82
N GLY A 240 20.95 16.41 -2.99
CA GLY A 240 20.93 15.12 -3.67
C GLY A 240 19.93 14.12 -3.07
N LYS A 241 19.08 14.53 -2.13
CA LYS A 241 18.12 13.66 -1.46
C LYS A 241 16.87 13.49 -2.32
N MET A 242 16.45 12.23 -2.47
CA MET A 242 15.28 11.84 -3.25
C MET A 242 13.99 12.46 -2.69
N SER A 243 13.18 13.08 -3.56
CA SER A 243 11.83 13.56 -3.25
C SER A 243 10.89 12.37 -3.02
N GLY A 244 10.17 12.39 -1.90
CA GLY A 244 9.21 11.34 -1.55
C GLY A 244 8.04 11.25 -2.53
N THR A 245 7.53 12.40 -2.98
CA THR A 245 6.45 12.48 -3.97
C THR A 245 6.91 11.96 -5.33
N PHE A 246 8.07 12.43 -5.80
CA PHE A 246 8.63 11.99 -7.08
C PHE A 246 8.92 10.49 -7.08
N ASN A 247 9.41 9.96 -5.95
CA ASN A 247 9.59 8.53 -5.79
C ASN A 247 8.27 7.74 -5.86
N ALA A 248 7.19 8.23 -5.25
CA ALA A 248 5.88 7.60 -5.38
C ALA A 248 5.41 7.58 -6.85
N ALA A 249 5.59 8.69 -7.57
CA ALA A 249 5.24 8.79 -8.98
C ALA A 249 6.05 7.82 -9.87
N LYS A 250 7.37 7.76 -9.70
CA LYS A 250 8.21 6.76 -10.39
C LYS A 250 7.82 5.31 -10.02
N THR A 251 7.40 5.09 -8.78
CA THR A 251 6.91 3.77 -8.34
C THR A 251 5.59 3.43 -9.03
N ALA A 252 4.68 4.38 -9.19
CA ALA A 252 3.43 4.18 -9.92
C ALA A 252 3.69 3.77 -11.38
N LEU A 253 4.53 4.53 -12.08
CA LEU A 253 4.92 4.25 -13.46
C LEU A 253 5.58 2.88 -13.62
N SER A 254 6.52 2.52 -12.73
CA SER A 254 7.19 1.22 -12.80
C SER A 254 6.28 0.03 -12.49
N MET A 255 5.16 0.28 -11.80
CA MET A 255 4.10 -0.70 -11.56
C MET A 255 3.05 -0.73 -12.67
N GLY A 256 3.17 0.11 -13.71
CA GLY A 256 2.20 0.20 -14.80
C GLY A 256 0.88 0.84 -14.39
N LEU A 257 0.86 1.63 -13.31
CA LEU A 257 -0.32 2.35 -12.87
C LEU A 257 -0.46 3.67 -13.63
N LEU A 258 -1.71 4.11 -13.82
CA LEU A 258 -1.98 5.45 -14.32
C LEU A 258 -1.47 6.49 -13.32
N LEU A 259 -0.55 7.34 -13.78
CA LEU A 259 -0.06 8.49 -13.03
C LEU A 259 -0.71 9.75 -13.58
N PHE A 260 -1.42 10.47 -12.73
CA PHE A 260 -1.91 11.82 -13.01
C PHE A 260 -1.04 12.82 -12.26
N VAL A 261 -0.76 13.96 -12.88
CA VAL A 261 0.03 15.04 -12.29
C VAL A 261 -0.72 16.32 -12.53
N LEU A 262 -0.98 17.10 -11.46
CA LEU A 262 -1.64 18.39 -11.58
C LEU A 262 -0.90 19.25 -12.58
N ASN A 263 -1.64 19.74 -13.57
CA ASN A 263 -1.10 20.60 -14.62
C ASN A 263 -0.39 21.82 -13.97
N PRO A 264 0.90 22.06 -14.29
CA PRO A 264 1.63 23.24 -13.82
C PRO A 264 0.88 24.57 -14.00
N ASP A 265 0.12 24.74 -15.09
CA ASP A 265 -0.64 25.97 -15.37
C ASP A 265 -1.78 26.22 -14.37
N CYS A 266 -2.16 25.20 -13.61
CA CYS A 266 -3.15 25.32 -12.54
C CYS A 266 -2.55 25.85 -11.23
N LEU A 267 -1.24 26.08 -11.16
CA LEU A 267 -0.53 26.58 -9.99
C LEU A 267 0.13 27.92 -10.29
N ASP A 268 0.18 28.81 -9.30
CA ASP A 268 0.76 30.14 -9.50
C ASP A 268 2.29 30.08 -9.57
N ASN A 269 2.91 29.12 -8.85
CA ASN A 269 4.33 28.79 -8.89
C ASN A 269 4.50 27.28 -8.86
N ALA A 270 4.29 26.63 -10.01
CA ALA A 270 4.37 25.18 -10.11
C ALA A 270 5.80 24.67 -9.80
N PRO A 271 5.95 23.68 -8.91
CA PRO A 271 7.23 23.02 -8.73
C PRO A 271 7.71 22.31 -10.01
N GLU A 272 9.02 22.36 -10.29
CA GLU A 272 9.63 21.76 -11.49
C GLU A 272 9.36 20.25 -11.63
N GLY A 273 9.14 19.55 -10.51
CA GLY A 273 8.86 18.12 -10.52
C GLY A 273 7.52 17.78 -11.14
N ASN A 274 6.54 18.69 -11.17
CA ASN A 274 5.27 18.44 -11.87
C ASN A 274 5.50 18.27 -13.38
N ALA A 275 6.20 19.22 -14.01
CA ALA A 275 6.52 19.16 -15.43
C ALA A 275 7.37 17.92 -15.76
N ALA A 276 8.43 17.67 -14.96
CA ALA A 276 9.29 16.50 -15.15
C ALA A 276 8.54 15.17 -15.03
N LEU A 277 7.55 15.05 -14.14
CA LEU A 277 6.75 13.83 -14.02
C LEU A 277 5.80 13.63 -15.21
N ILE A 278 5.28 14.71 -15.80
CA ILE A 278 4.48 14.66 -17.03
C ILE A 278 5.37 14.17 -18.20
N GLU A 279 6.57 14.73 -18.33
CA GLU A 279 7.55 14.30 -19.34
C GLU A 279 7.95 12.81 -19.19
N LEU A 280 7.97 12.29 -17.96
CA LEU A 280 8.23 10.87 -17.66
C LEU A 280 7.04 9.94 -17.96
N GLY A 281 5.92 10.46 -18.49
CA GLY A 281 4.74 9.69 -18.87
C GLY A 281 3.53 9.86 -17.94
N GLY A 282 3.57 10.84 -17.03
CA GLY A 282 2.39 11.24 -16.27
C GLY A 282 1.35 11.98 -17.13
N HIS A 283 0.08 11.71 -16.92
CA HIS A 283 -1.02 12.44 -17.54
C HIS A 283 -1.23 13.78 -16.83
N SER A 284 -1.16 14.88 -17.58
CA SER A 284 -1.49 16.21 -17.06
C SER A 284 -2.96 16.26 -16.67
N LEU A 285 -3.25 16.63 -15.43
CA LEU A 285 -4.59 16.64 -14.84
C LEU A 285 -5.08 18.08 -14.69
N ASN A 286 -6.25 18.37 -15.26
CA ASN A 286 -6.99 19.60 -14.97
C ASN A 286 -7.92 19.36 -13.77
N PRO A 287 -7.82 20.14 -12.68
CA PRO A 287 -8.60 19.92 -11.48
C PRO A 287 -10.11 20.15 -11.68
N ALA A 288 -10.55 20.85 -12.72
CA ALA A 288 -11.97 21.12 -12.98
C ALA A 288 -12.77 19.82 -13.24
N ASP A 289 -12.19 18.89 -14.00
CA ASP A 289 -12.80 17.60 -14.38
C ASP A 289 -12.01 16.40 -13.85
N GLY A 290 -11.05 16.64 -12.95
CA GLY A 290 -10.01 15.67 -12.62
C GLY A 290 -10.54 14.37 -12.02
N ALA A 291 -11.54 14.43 -11.14
CA ALA A 291 -12.14 13.22 -10.56
C ALA A 291 -12.81 12.36 -11.64
N LYS A 292 -13.60 12.99 -12.52
CA LYS A 292 -14.28 12.32 -13.63
C LYS A 292 -13.27 11.64 -14.55
N GLU A 293 -12.22 12.34 -14.96
CA GLU A 293 -11.17 11.78 -15.82
C GLU A 293 -10.48 10.56 -15.16
N ILE A 294 -10.18 10.65 -13.86
CA ILE A 294 -9.59 9.54 -13.11
C ILE A 294 -10.54 8.34 -13.08
N VAL A 295 -11.83 8.56 -12.80
CA VAL A 295 -12.84 7.50 -12.77
C VAL A 295 -12.94 6.81 -14.13
N GLU A 296 -13.08 7.59 -15.21
CA GLU A 296 -13.21 7.09 -16.57
C GLU A 296 -11.99 6.27 -17.00
N ARG A 297 -10.77 6.72 -16.72
CA ARG A 297 -9.56 6.01 -17.18
C ARG A 297 -9.15 4.85 -16.27
N ALA A 298 -9.35 4.95 -14.96
CA ALA A 298 -8.83 3.97 -14.00
C ALA A 298 -9.86 2.92 -13.57
N PHE A 299 -11.16 3.18 -13.73
CA PHE A 299 -12.23 2.32 -13.24
C PHE A 299 -13.19 1.83 -14.33
N VAL A 300 -13.38 2.60 -15.40
CA VAL A 300 -14.18 2.14 -16.55
C VAL A 300 -13.29 1.29 -17.46
N LYS A 301 -13.64 0.02 -17.63
CA LYS A 301 -12.98 -0.86 -18.61
C LYS A 301 -13.21 -0.27 -20.00
N THR A 302 -12.18 0.25 -20.65
CA THR A 302 -12.22 0.43 -22.10
C THR A 302 -12.36 -0.95 -22.72
N ALA A 303 -13.49 -1.18 -23.38
CA ALA A 303 -13.78 -2.39 -24.11
C ALA A 303 -13.01 -2.38 -25.44
N GLU A 304 -11.67 -2.42 -25.41
CA GLU A 304 -10.90 -2.72 -26.62
C GLU A 304 -9.71 -3.62 -26.28
N PRO A 305 -9.61 -4.82 -26.88
CA PRO A 305 -8.36 -5.55 -26.88
C PRO A 305 -7.33 -4.74 -27.67
N ILE A 306 -6.20 -4.43 -27.04
CA ILE A 306 -5.00 -3.99 -27.75
C ILE A 306 -4.56 -5.16 -28.64
N LEU A 307 -5.03 -5.18 -29.89
CA LEU A 307 -4.45 -5.99 -30.94
C LEU A 307 -3.07 -5.42 -31.23
N ILE A 308 -2.04 -6.00 -30.61
CA ILE A 308 -0.67 -5.83 -31.08
C ILE A 308 -0.62 -6.54 -32.44
N SER A 309 -0.69 -5.76 -33.52
CA SER A 309 -0.41 -6.22 -34.87
C SER A 309 1.06 -6.61 -34.95
N ASN A 310 1.35 -7.89 -34.73
CA ASN A 310 2.63 -8.47 -35.09
C ASN A 310 2.69 -8.54 -36.62
N GLN A 311 3.13 -7.45 -37.25
CA GLN A 311 3.83 -7.55 -38.53
C GLN A 311 5.23 -8.10 -38.23
N ASN A 312 5.35 -9.43 -38.26
CA ASN A 312 6.62 -10.05 -38.57
C ASN A 312 6.35 -11.28 -39.45
N SER A 313 6.83 -11.14 -40.68
CA SER A 313 6.87 -12.12 -41.76
C SER A 313 7.31 -13.50 -41.28
N ALA A 314 6.39 -14.46 -41.29
CA ALA A 314 6.74 -15.87 -41.27
C ALA A 314 7.33 -16.25 -42.64
N LYS A 315 8.64 -16.44 -42.69
CA LYS A 315 9.28 -17.24 -43.74
C LYS A 315 8.77 -18.67 -43.60
N GLN A 316 8.03 -19.13 -44.61
CA GLN A 316 7.82 -20.55 -44.87
C GLN A 316 9.18 -21.23 -45.04
N ILE A 317 9.40 -22.32 -44.30
CA ILE A 317 10.39 -23.35 -44.63
C ILE A 317 9.59 -24.65 -44.79
N PRO A 318 9.67 -25.37 -45.94
CA PRO A 318 8.99 -26.63 -46.11
C PRO A 318 9.72 -27.75 -45.35
N LEU A 319 8.95 -28.76 -44.92
CA LEU A 319 9.45 -30.02 -44.39
C LEU A 319 10.52 -30.61 -45.33
N PHE A 320 11.72 -30.88 -44.80
CA PHE A 320 12.33 -32.20 -44.62
C PHE A 320 13.50 -32.08 -43.65
#